data_AF-A0A3D3NYA5-F1
#
_entry.id   AF-A0A3D3NYA5-F1
#
_cell.length_a   1.000
_cell.length_b   1.000
_cell.length_c   1.000
_cell.angle_alpha   90.00
_cell.angle_beta   90.00
_cell.angle_gamma   90.00
#
_symmetry.space_group_name_H-M   'P 1'
#
loop_
_entity.id
_entity.type
_entity.pdbx_description
1 polymer ?
#
loop_
_entity_poly.entity_id
_entity_poly.type
_entity_poly.pdbx_seq_one_letter_code
_entity_poly.pdbx_strand_id
1 'polypeptide(L)'
;MVPRRLFQTLLTVLLASCASQKPAWQEQGYASYVADAYTGRPTSSGQLYHPQAYTAAHHSLPFGTIVTVKNTQTGRVVNVTVNDRFPYYPGRVINLSSIAAQHIGIPYMSMAPVTVTAQSLPPGYGPAPQQHTAWQAPAAPAPQPAW
;
A
#
# COMPACT_ATOMS: atom_id res chain seq x y z
N MET A 1 -32.55 38.64 -35.52
CA MET A 1 -33.24 37.34 -35.39
C MET A 1 -32.18 36.25 -35.45
N VAL A 2 -31.77 35.71 -34.29
CA VAL A 2 -30.73 34.67 -34.20
C VAL A 2 -31.44 33.30 -34.09
N PRO A 3 -31.11 32.30 -34.92
CA PRO A 3 -31.88 31.06 -34.96
C PRO A 3 -31.69 30.22 -33.69
N ARG A 4 -32.81 29.93 -33.03
CA ARG A 4 -33.00 29.26 -31.73
C ARG A 4 -32.58 27.78 -31.66
N ARG A 5 -32.00 27.20 -32.70
CA ARG A 5 -31.71 25.75 -32.79
C ARG A 5 -30.24 25.37 -32.61
N LEU A 6 -29.35 26.34 -32.42
CA LEU A 6 -27.92 26.08 -32.26
C LEU A 6 -27.45 26.00 -30.79
N PHE A 7 -28.39 25.85 -29.83
CA PHE A 7 -28.07 25.82 -28.40
C PHE A 7 -28.41 24.47 -27.72
N GLN A 8 -28.91 23.48 -28.47
CA GLN A 8 -29.31 22.18 -27.91
C GLN A 8 -28.36 21.01 -28.20
N THR A 9 -27.30 21.21 -29.00
CA THR A 9 -26.24 20.21 -29.24
C THR A 9 -24.90 20.64 -28.64
N LEU A 10 -24.92 21.33 -27.49
CA LEU A 10 -23.73 21.61 -26.69
C LEU A 10 -23.89 21.20 -25.21
N LEU A 11 -24.84 20.31 -24.91
CA LEU A 11 -25.13 19.81 -23.55
C LEU A 11 -24.99 18.28 -23.44
N THR A 12 -24.12 17.66 -24.24
CA THR A 12 -23.85 16.21 -24.17
C THR A 12 -22.38 15.87 -23.92
N VAL A 13 -21.49 16.85 -23.72
CA VAL A 13 -20.03 16.62 -23.57
C VAL A 13 -19.52 16.78 -22.12
N LEU A 14 -20.39 17.06 -21.15
CA LEU A 14 -20.01 17.31 -19.75
C LEU A 14 -20.26 16.12 -18.79
N LEU A 15 -20.31 14.89 -19.30
CA LEU A 15 -20.33 13.66 -18.50
C LEU A 15 -19.04 12.84 -18.68
N ALA A 16 -17.93 13.49 -18.99
CA ALA A 16 -16.63 12.83 -19.13
C ALA A 16 -16.06 12.46 -17.74
N SER A 17 -16.46 11.27 -17.29
CA SER A 17 -15.62 10.30 -16.58
C SER A 17 -14.94 10.78 -15.30
N CYS A 18 -15.59 10.53 -14.16
CA CYS A 18 -14.86 10.07 -12.97
C CYS A 18 -14.30 8.66 -13.27
N ALA A 19 -13.24 8.57 -14.07
CA ALA A 19 -12.53 7.31 -14.27
C ALA A 19 -11.68 7.05 -13.02
N SER A 20 -12.07 6.07 -12.20
CA SER A 20 -11.22 5.54 -11.12
C SER A 20 -9.90 5.07 -11.71
N GLN A 21 -8.81 5.79 -11.44
CA GLN A 21 -7.48 5.41 -11.91
C GLN A 21 -7.08 4.08 -11.26
N LYS A 22 -6.91 3.04 -12.09
CA LYS A 22 -6.35 1.76 -11.63
C LYS A 22 -4.90 2.00 -11.20
N PRO A 23 -4.47 1.52 -10.02
CA PRO A 23 -3.08 1.68 -9.60
C PRO A 23 -2.15 0.92 -10.53
N ALA A 24 -0.93 1.44 -10.72
CA ALA A 24 0.11 0.75 -11.46
C ALA A 24 0.48 -0.60 -10.83
N TRP A 25 0.39 -0.71 -9.50
CA TRP A 25 0.70 -1.92 -8.77
C TRP A 25 -0.09 -2.01 -7.45
N GLN A 26 -0.46 -3.23 -7.08
CA GLN A 26 -1.13 -3.53 -5.81
C GLN A 26 -0.81 -4.95 -5.34
N GLU A 27 -0.66 -5.11 -4.03
CA GLU A 27 -0.47 -6.40 -3.36
C GLU A 27 -1.24 -6.43 -2.03
N GLN A 28 -1.65 -7.63 -1.62
CA GLN A 28 -2.29 -7.89 -0.33
C GLN A 28 -1.50 -8.92 0.46
N GLY A 29 -1.47 -8.76 1.77
CA GLY A 29 -0.79 -9.67 2.69
C GLY A 29 -0.72 -9.06 4.07
N TYR A 30 0.35 -9.32 4.81
CA TYR A 30 0.56 -8.77 6.14
C TYR A 30 1.69 -7.74 6.17
N ALA A 31 1.50 -6.74 7.02
CA ALA A 31 2.54 -5.82 7.47
C ALA A 31 3.04 -6.21 8.86
N SER A 32 4.35 -6.11 9.07
CA SER A 32 4.96 -5.95 10.40
C SER A 32 5.65 -4.59 10.51
N TYR A 33 6.44 -4.39 11.56
CA TYR A 33 7.27 -3.20 11.69
C TYR A 33 8.69 -3.51 12.18
N VAL A 34 9.62 -2.63 11.83
CA VAL A 34 11.02 -2.70 12.24
C VAL A 34 11.14 -2.28 13.69
N ALA A 35 11.82 -3.08 14.51
CA ALA A 35 12.03 -2.77 15.93
C ALA A 35 12.93 -1.55 16.12
N ASP A 36 12.64 -0.74 17.15
CA ASP A 36 13.40 0.49 17.45
C ASP A 36 14.89 0.22 17.75
N ALA A 37 15.24 -1.01 18.14
CA ALA A 37 16.63 -1.45 18.33
C ALA A 37 17.49 -1.39 17.04
N TYR A 38 16.87 -1.26 15.87
CA TYR A 38 17.58 -1.08 14.59
C TYR A 38 17.88 0.40 14.28
N THR A 39 17.47 1.35 15.13
CA THR A 39 17.66 2.80 14.88
C THR A 39 19.11 3.12 14.54
N GLY A 40 19.32 3.91 13.49
CA GLY A 40 20.64 4.33 13.04
C GLY A 40 21.42 3.25 12.28
N ARG A 41 20.87 2.05 12.05
CA ARG A 41 21.50 1.04 11.20
C ARG A 41 21.26 1.35 9.71
N PRO A 42 22.20 1.03 8.82
CA PRO A 42 21.97 1.15 7.38
C PRO A 42 20.85 0.24 6.91
N THR A 43 19.97 0.80 6.08
CA THR A 43 19.01 0.07 5.25
C THR A 43 19.67 -0.40 3.96
N SER A 44 18.97 -1.24 3.20
CA SER A 44 19.41 -1.74 1.90
C SER A 44 19.55 -0.65 0.83
N SER A 45 18.92 0.52 1.02
CA SER A 45 19.15 1.70 0.17
C SER A 45 20.41 2.50 0.56
N GLY A 46 21.04 2.16 1.69
CA GLY A 46 22.16 2.91 2.27
C GLY A 46 21.74 4.03 3.24
N GLN A 47 20.47 4.42 3.28
CA GLN A 47 19.95 5.38 4.27
C GLN A 47 19.92 4.76 5.67
N LEU A 48 20.09 5.56 6.72
CA LEU A 48 19.93 5.06 8.10
C LEU A 48 18.44 4.86 8.43
N TYR A 49 18.14 3.79 9.18
CA TYR A 49 16.80 3.56 9.69
C TYR A 49 16.44 4.60 10.76
N HIS A 50 15.32 5.28 10.56
CA HIS A 50 14.73 6.22 11.49
C HIS A 50 13.30 5.78 11.83
N PRO A 51 13.00 5.38 13.09
CA PRO A 51 11.69 4.87 13.46
C PRO A 51 10.56 5.91 13.34
N GLN A 52 10.91 7.19 13.32
CA GLN A 52 10.00 8.34 13.18
C GLN A 52 9.86 8.83 11.73
N ALA A 53 10.50 8.19 10.76
CA ALA A 53 10.31 8.48 9.34
C ALA A 53 9.25 7.56 8.74
N TYR A 54 8.45 8.05 7.79
CA TYR A 54 7.46 7.24 7.07
C TYR A 54 8.12 6.44 5.94
N THR A 55 8.80 5.36 6.31
CA THR A 55 9.51 4.47 5.38
C THR A 55 9.10 3.01 5.57
N ALA A 56 9.48 2.16 4.61
CA ALA A 56 9.21 0.73 4.66
C ALA A 56 10.28 -0.09 3.93
N ALA A 57 10.39 -1.35 4.35
CA ALA A 57 11.06 -2.39 3.60
C ALA A 57 10.04 -3.16 2.73
N HIS A 58 10.41 -3.44 1.48
CA HIS A 58 9.61 -4.23 0.54
C HIS A 58 10.52 -5.17 -0.27
N HIS A 59 10.06 -6.35 -0.67
CA HIS A 59 10.88 -7.36 -1.36
C HIS A 59 11.48 -6.87 -2.68
N SER A 60 10.67 -6.28 -3.56
CA SER A 60 11.06 -6.01 -4.96
C SER A 60 10.82 -4.59 -5.47
N LEU A 61 9.85 -3.85 -4.91
CA LEU A 61 9.59 -2.46 -5.31
C LEU A 61 10.87 -1.61 -5.31
N PRO A 62 11.09 -0.78 -6.34
CA PRO A 62 12.24 0.12 -6.41
C PRO A 62 12.37 0.97 -5.15
N PHE A 63 13.60 1.22 -4.69
CA PHE A 63 13.80 2.22 -3.65
C PHE A 63 13.31 3.59 -4.14
N GLY A 64 12.74 4.38 -3.24
CA GLY A 64 12.07 5.64 -3.54
C GLY A 64 10.61 5.49 -3.98
N THR A 65 10.11 4.27 -4.20
CA THR A 65 8.68 4.06 -4.49
C THR A 65 7.86 4.50 -3.29
N ILE A 66 6.90 5.40 -3.52
CA ILE A 66 5.89 5.76 -2.52
C ILE A 66 4.73 4.78 -2.64
N VAL A 67 4.40 4.11 -1.54
CA VAL A 67 3.24 3.23 -1.46
C VAL A 67 2.25 3.72 -0.43
N THR A 68 0.97 3.59 -0.75
CA THR A 68 -0.12 3.70 0.22
C THR A 68 -0.36 2.34 0.84
N VAL A 69 -0.27 2.27 2.16
CA VAL A 69 -0.50 1.07 2.96
C VAL A 69 -1.78 1.25 3.74
N LYS A 70 -2.79 0.42 3.45
CA LYS A 70 -4.06 0.39 4.17
C LYS A 70 -4.09 -0.82 5.08
N ASN A 71 -4.27 -0.61 6.38
CA ASN A 71 -4.66 -1.68 7.29
C ASN A 71 -6.13 -2.03 7.04
N THR A 72 -6.41 -3.26 6.61
CA THR A 72 -7.78 -3.66 6.21
C THR A 72 -8.69 -3.89 7.42
N GLN A 73 -8.15 -4.10 8.61
CA GLN A 73 -8.91 -4.22 9.86
C GLN A 73 -9.33 -2.85 10.40
N THR A 74 -8.42 -1.87 10.42
CA THR A 74 -8.69 -0.54 11.00
C THR A 74 -9.21 0.47 9.97
N GLY A 75 -9.05 0.19 8.68
CA GLY A 75 -9.35 1.11 7.59
C GLY A 75 -8.35 2.27 7.44
N ARG A 76 -7.39 2.41 8.37
CA ARG A 76 -6.41 3.49 8.37
C ARG A 76 -5.37 3.29 7.28
N VAL A 77 -4.87 4.42 6.76
CA VAL A 77 -3.91 4.47 5.65
C VAL A 77 -2.68 5.28 6.02
N VAL A 78 -1.53 4.94 5.43
CA VAL A 78 -0.30 5.72 5.52
C VAL A 78 0.45 5.64 4.20
N ASN A 79 1.07 6.75 3.79
CA ASN A 79 2.00 6.76 2.68
C ASN A 79 3.42 6.59 3.22
N VAL A 80 4.18 5.67 2.65
CA VAL A 80 5.56 5.39 3.06
C VAL A 80 6.46 5.28 1.83
N THR A 81 7.73 5.65 2.01
CA THR A 81 8.76 5.47 0.98
C THR A 81 9.47 4.14 1.18
N VAL A 82 9.55 3.33 0.13
CA VAL A 82 10.33 2.09 0.14
C VAL A 82 11.82 2.44 0.13
N ASN A 83 12.55 2.06 1.18
CA ASN A 83 13.99 2.32 1.27
C ASN A 83 14.79 1.13 1.82
N ASP A 84 14.14 -0.02 2.03
CA ASP A 84 14.81 -1.18 2.60
C ASP A 84 14.28 -2.51 2.01
N ARG A 85 14.98 -3.59 2.34
CA ARG A 85 14.62 -4.99 2.07
C ARG A 85 14.52 -5.74 3.37
N PHE A 86 13.78 -6.84 3.35
CA PHE A 86 13.71 -7.76 4.48
C PHE A 86 13.69 -9.20 3.98
N PRO A 87 14.09 -10.19 4.79
CA PRO A 87 14.03 -11.59 4.37
C PRO A 87 12.60 -11.98 3.97
N TYR A 88 12.46 -12.95 3.08
CA TYR A 88 11.14 -13.44 2.70
C TYR A 88 10.51 -14.23 3.86
N TYR A 89 9.35 -13.76 4.32
CA TYR A 89 8.49 -14.51 5.24
C TYR A 89 7.15 -14.73 4.54
N PRO A 90 6.65 -15.97 4.45
CA PRO A 90 5.40 -16.26 3.77
C PRO A 90 4.26 -15.35 4.23
N GLY A 91 3.69 -14.61 3.28
CA GLY A 91 2.58 -13.69 3.52
C GLY A 91 2.90 -12.33 4.08
N ARG A 92 4.16 -12.07 4.45
CA ARG A 92 4.57 -10.72 4.81
C ARG A 92 5.05 -9.96 3.58
N VAL A 93 4.29 -8.93 3.21
CA VAL A 93 4.51 -8.16 1.99
C VAL A 93 5.26 -6.86 2.25
N ILE A 94 5.17 -6.32 3.47
CA ILE A 94 5.82 -5.05 3.82
C ILE A 94 6.25 -5.03 5.29
N ASN A 95 7.36 -4.35 5.57
CA ASN A 95 7.81 -4.08 6.95
C ASN A 95 7.90 -2.56 7.15
N LEU A 96 7.05 -1.99 7.98
CA LEU A 96 6.92 -0.55 8.16
C LEU A 96 7.93 -0.01 9.19
N SER A 97 8.19 1.29 9.15
CA SER A 97 8.77 1.98 10.30
C SER A 97 7.81 1.97 11.50
N SER A 98 8.36 2.14 12.70
CA SER A 98 7.60 2.17 13.96
C SER A 98 6.44 3.18 13.91
N ILE A 99 6.70 4.42 13.48
CA ILE A 99 5.66 5.46 13.39
C ILE A 99 4.58 5.13 12.35
N ALA A 100 4.95 4.54 11.20
CA ALA A 100 4.00 4.19 10.15
C ALA A 100 3.05 3.06 10.60
N ALA A 101 3.59 2.07 11.31
CA ALA A 101 2.80 0.98 11.88
C ALA A 101 1.83 1.48 12.97
N GLN A 102 2.30 2.35 13.86
CA GLN A 102 1.46 3.00 14.87
C GLN A 102 0.32 3.81 14.21
N HIS A 103 0.63 4.57 13.16
CA HIS A 103 -0.35 5.38 12.44
C HIS A 103 -1.53 4.56 11.91
N ILE A 104 -1.27 3.39 11.32
CA ILE A 104 -2.32 2.50 10.82
C ILE A 104 -2.86 1.51 11.86
N GLY A 105 -2.42 1.62 13.12
CA GLY A 105 -2.93 0.85 14.25
C GLY A 105 -2.48 -0.60 14.26
N ILE A 106 -1.22 -0.89 13.93
CA ILE A 106 -0.63 -2.21 14.18
C ILE A 106 -0.27 -2.31 15.67
N PRO A 107 -0.81 -3.27 16.43
CA PRO A 107 -0.46 -3.44 17.84
C PRO A 107 1.01 -3.83 18.06
N TYR A 108 1.51 -3.57 19.27
CA TYR A 108 2.85 -3.97 19.67
C TYR A 108 3.05 -5.48 19.52
N MET A 109 4.19 -5.89 18.94
CA MET A 109 4.57 -7.28 18.65
C MET A 109 3.55 -8.04 17.79
N SER A 110 2.76 -7.33 16.98
CA SER A 110 1.75 -7.94 16.11
C SER A 110 1.97 -7.61 14.64
N MET A 111 1.14 -8.23 13.79
CA MET A 111 1.06 -8.01 12.35
C MET A 111 -0.38 -7.63 11.99
N ALA A 112 -0.55 -6.89 10.90
CA ALA A 112 -1.88 -6.52 10.42
C ALA A 112 -2.04 -6.89 8.94
N PRO A 113 -3.23 -7.35 8.51
CA PRO A 113 -3.52 -7.50 7.10
C PRO A 113 -3.57 -6.12 6.45
N VAL A 114 -2.92 -6.00 5.30
CA VAL A 114 -2.79 -4.75 4.56
C VAL A 114 -3.05 -4.92 3.07
N THR A 115 -3.47 -3.82 2.45
CA THR A 115 -3.34 -3.62 1.01
C THR A 115 -2.27 -2.58 0.77
N VAL A 116 -1.26 -2.90 -0.03
CA VAL A 116 -0.18 -2.01 -0.44
C VAL A 116 -0.44 -1.60 -1.88
N THR A 117 -0.39 -0.31 -2.18
CA THR A 117 -0.70 0.23 -3.51
C THR A 117 0.35 1.24 -3.93
N ALA A 118 0.86 1.13 -5.16
CA ALA A 118 1.67 2.15 -5.80
C ALA A 118 0.88 2.77 -6.96
N GLN A 119 0.68 4.09 -6.94
CA GLN A 119 -0.05 4.79 -7.99
C GLN A 119 0.73 4.82 -9.31
N SER A 120 2.06 4.96 -9.19
CA SER A 120 2.98 4.97 -10.32
C SER A 120 4.24 4.17 -9.98
N LEU A 121 4.84 3.55 -10.99
CA LEU A 121 6.17 2.94 -10.93
C LEU A 121 7.06 3.55 -12.02
N PRO A 122 8.39 3.52 -11.85
CA PRO A 122 9.31 3.92 -12.92
C PRO A 122 9.06 3.11 -14.22
N PRO A 123 9.24 3.69 -15.41
CA PRO A 123 9.13 2.97 -16.67
C PRO A 123 9.98 1.69 -16.67
N GLY A 124 9.42 0.58 -17.16
CA GLY A 124 10.08 -0.74 -17.14
C GLY A 124 9.81 -1.56 -15.86
N TYR A 125 9.29 -0.96 -14.80
CA TYR A 125 8.71 -1.68 -13.66
C TYR A 125 7.21 -1.89 -13.90
N GLY A 126 6.88 -2.91 -14.70
CA GLY A 126 5.51 -3.42 -14.78
C GLY A 126 5.07 -4.08 -13.47
N PRO A 127 3.79 -4.48 -13.32
CA PRO A 127 3.44 -5.37 -12.22
C PRO A 127 4.39 -6.56 -12.28
N ALA A 128 5.16 -6.76 -11.21
CA ALA A 128 6.05 -7.92 -11.11
C ALA A 128 5.23 -9.17 -11.50
N PRO A 129 5.79 -10.14 -12.24
CA PRO A 129 5.13 -11.43 -12.39
C PRO A 129 4.72 -11.85 -10.98
N GLN A 130 3.43 -12.12 -10.77
CA GLN A 130 2.90 -12.52 -9.48
C GLN A 130 3.54 -13.87 -9.11
N GLN A 131 4.78 -13.87 -8.64
CA GLN A 131 5.48 -15.10 -8.23
C GLN A 131 5.09 -15.52 -6.82
N HIS A 132 4.09 -14.85 -6.23
CA HIS A 132 3.56 -15.18 -4.92
C HIS A 132 2.06 -15.43 -5.11
N THR A 133 1.72 -16.71 -5.16
CA THR A 133 0.37 -17.26 -5.00
C THR A 133 -0.47 -16.34 -4.13
N ALA A 134 -1.55 -15.81 -4.72
CA ALA A 134 -2.49 -14.92 -4.06
C ALA A 134 -2.72 -15.35 -2.61
N TRP A 135 -2.36 -14.51 -1.65
CA TRP A 135 -2.84 -14.68 -0.30
C TRP A 135 -4.36 -14.56 -0.34
N GLN A 136 -5.05 -15.69 -0.25
CA GLN A 136 -6.45 -15.70 0.12
C GLN A 136 -6.48 -15.37 1.60
N ALA A 137 -7.01 -14.22 1.96
CA ALA A 137 -7.28 -13.91 3.37
C ALA A 137 -8.01 -15.12 3.99
N PRO A 138 -7.64 -15.59 5.19
CA PRO A 138 -8.45 -16.59 5.87
C PRO A 138 -9.88 -16.07 5.93
N ALA A 139 -10.87 -16.90 5.60
CA ALA A 139 -12.25 -16.55 5.86
C ALA A 139 -12.35 -16.08 7.32
N ALA A 140 -13.03 -14.95 7.55
CA ALA A 140 -13.28 -14.50 8.92
C ALA A 140 -13.81 -15.69 9.73
N PRO A 141 -13.31 -15.94 10.96
CA PRO A 141 -13.78 -17.06 11.76
C PRO A 141 -15.29 -16.96 11.87
N ALA A 142 -15.99 -18.08 11.64
CA ALA A 142 -17.43 -18.14 11.84
C ALA A 142 -17.75 -17.67 13.27
N PRO A 143 -18.86 -16.94 13.48
CA PRO A 143 -19.27 -16.56 14.83
C PRO A 143 -19.33 -17.82 15.71
N GLN A 144 -18.63 -17.80 16.83
CA GLN A 144 -18.63 -18.92 17.75
C GLN A 144 -20.04 -19.08 18.33
N PRO A 145 -20.56 -20.31 18.50
CA PRO A 145 -21.86 -20.51 19.11
C PRO A 145 -21.82 -19.95 20.54
N ALA A 146 -22.80 -19.10 20.85
CA ALA A 146 -23.09 -18.74 22.21
C ALA A 146 -23.65 -19.99 22.91
N TRP A 147 -22.94 -20.48 23.92
CA TRP A 147 -23.47 -21.49 24.84
C TRP A 147 -24.46 -20.85 25.81
#